data_AF-A0A177GDE4-F1
#
_entry.id   AF-A0A177GDE4-F1
#
_cell.length_a   1.000
_cell.length_b   1.000
_cell.length_c   1.000
_cell.angle_alpha   90.00
_cell.angle_beta   90.00
_cell.angle_gamma   90.00
#
_symmetry.space_group_name_H-M   'P 1'
#
loop_
_entity.id
_entity.type
_entity.pdbx_description
1 polymer ?
#
loop_
_entity_poly.entity_id
_entity_poly.type
_entity_poly.pdbx_seq_one_letter_code
_entity_poly.pdbx_strand_id
1 'polypeptide(L)'
;MTVRLQKPASYDSVGWSRGRNRHVSLAYRDQMPIVTQLDPAETDREVVPDADKKGAIDTLAALMNLLHQVRTTQSCSGQAKVFDGMRLSTLSMHPVGLQRLPSGGPLEWGEDALRCDFVAQQTEGFKFNSEKSKLRNPQPGRAWFEKIGDAGFVAVRVEIDHPKLGRITILLDGTPKQTI
;
A
#
# COMPACT_ATOMS: atom_id res chain seq x y z
N MET A 1 -22.92 1.58 -8.50
CA MET A 1 -22.41 2.76 -7.75
C MET A 1 -20.93 2.89 -8.02
N THR A 2 -20.45 4.05 -8.45
CA THR A 2 -19.01 4.31 -8.68
C THR A 2 -18.38 4.79 -7.38
N VAL A 3 -17.37 4.09 -6.86
CA VAL A 3 -16.62 4.51 -5.65
C VAL A 3 -15.75 5.70 -6.01
N ARG A 4 -15.88 6.80 -5.26
CA ARG A 4 -15.04 7.98 -5.43
C ARG A 4 -13.74 7.79 -4.65
N LEU A 5 -12.63 7.67 -5.36
CA LEU A 5 -11.31 7.60 -4.73
C LEU A 5 -10.94 8.96 -4.12
N GLN A 6 -10.36 8.91 -2.93
CA GLN A 6 -9.76 10.06 -2.27
C GLN A 6 -8.51 10.50 -3.03
N LYS A 7 -8.36 11.82 -3.19
CA LYS A 7 -7.19 12.45 -3.78
C LYS A 7 -6.34 13.04 -2.66
N PRO A 8 -5.08 12.61 -2.49
CA PRO A 8 -4.19 13.20 -1.49
C PRO A 8 -3.85 14.64 -1.87
N ALA A 9 -3.73 15.51 -0.86
CA ALA A 9 -3.20 16.87 -1.02
C ALA A 9 -1.68 16.88 -0.79
N SER A 10 -1.22 16.11 0.19
CA SER A 10 0.18 15.92 0.55
C SER A 10 0.38 14.57 1.20
N TYR A 11 1.63 14.10 1.22
CA TYR A 11 2.06 12.91 1.95
C TYR A 11 3.38 13.22 2.65
N ASP A 12 3.54 12.73 3.88
CA ASP A 12 4.75 12.91 4.66
C ASP A 12 5.14 11.58 5.32
N SER A 13 6.42 11.25 5.29
CA SER A 13 6.95 10.03 5.86
C SER A 13 8.33 10.26 6.45
N VAL A 14 8.46 10.00 7.75
CA VAL A 14 9.73 10.03 8.47
C VAL A 14 10.01 8.64 9.02
N GLY A 15 11.25 8.18 8.91
CA GLY A 15 11.64 6.88 9.45
C GLY A 15 13.14 6.68 9.56
N TRP A 16 13.54 5.75 10.43
CA TRP A 16 14.93 5.34 10.60
C TRP A 16 15.26 4.19 9.65
N SER A 17 16.29 4.34 8.81
CA SER A 17 16.75 3.28 7.92
C SER A 17 18.22 3.44 7.57
N ARG A 18 18.96 2.32 7.50
CA ARG A 18 20.40 2.30 7.19
C ARG A 18 21.22 3.26 8.07
N GLY A 19 20.90 3.29 9.36
CA GLY A 19 21.65 4.06 10.35
C GLY A 19 21.42 5.57 10.31
N ARG A 20 20.32 6.05 9.71
CA ARG A 20 19.99 7.48 9.65
C ARG A 20 18.49 7.73 9.58
N ASN A 21 18.07 8.91 10.01
CA ASN A 21 16.72 9.42 9.74
C ASN A 21 16.56 9.67 8.24
N ARG A 22 15.35 9.42 7.76
CA ARG A 22 14.94 9.68 6.39
C ARG A 22 13.59 10.37 6.40
N HIS A 23 13.42 11.30 5.48
CA HIS A 23 12.21 12.10 5.35
C HIS A 23 11.86 12.23 3.88
N VAL A 24 10.62 11.88 3.54
CA VAL A 24 10.01 12.11 2.23
C VAL A 24 8.76 12.93 2.42
N SER A 25 8.62 14.00 1.65
CA SER A 25 7.38 14.77 1.54
C SER A 25 6.97 14.91 0.08
N LEU A 26 5.68 14.70 -0.19
CA LEU A 26 5.05 14.87 -1.49
C LEU A 26 3.97 15.94 -1.42
N ALA A 27 3.88 16.76 -2.45
CA ALA A 27 2.73 17.61 -2.73
C ALA A 27 2.09 17.18 -4.05
N TYR A 28 0.77 17.34 -4.17
CA TYR A 28 0.04 16.98 -5.38
C TYR A 28 -0.39 18.22 -6.15
N ARG A 29 0.01 18.32 -7.43
CA ARG A 29 -0.43 19.36 -8.36
C ARG A 29 -0.92 18.71 -9.64
N ASP A 30 -2.14 19.02 -10.07
CA ASP A 30 -2.74 18.44 -11.28
C ASP A 30 -2.68 16.90 -11.34
N GLN A 31 -2.90 16.25 -10.18
CA GLN A 31 -2.83 14.78 -10.00
C GLN A 31 -1.41 14.21 -10.23
N MET A 32 -0.39 15.05 -10.18
CA MET A 32 1.01 14.67 -10.21
C MET A 32 1.60 14.75 -8.79
N PRO A 33 2.18 13.66 -8.25
CA PRO A 33 2.99 13.76 -7.06
C PRO A 33 4.32 14.46 -7.38
N ILE A 34 4.66 15.47 -6.58
CA ILE A 34 5.89 16.24 -6.66
C ILE A 34 6.63 16.03 -5.35
N VAL A 35 7.88 15.57 -5.43
CA VAL A 35 8.75 15.44 -4.26
C VAL A 35 9.16 16.84 -3.80
N THR A 36 8.71 17.25 -2.61
CA THR A 36 9.06 18.53 -2.00
C THR A 36 10.19 18.39 -0.98
N GLN A 37 10.39 17.18 -0.44
CA GLN A 37 11.50 16.85 0.43
C GLN A 37 11.93 15.40 0.22
N LEU A 38 13.23 15.18 0.13
CA LEU A 38 13.87 13.86 0.13
C LEU A 38 15.21 13.98 0.85
N ASP A 39 15.22 13.62 2.12
CA ASP A 39 16.41 13.72 2.98
C ASP A 39 16.73 12.34 3.59
N PRO A 40 17.96 11.82 3.43
CA PRO A 40 18.97 12.31 2.51
C PRO A 40 18.52 12.09 1.06
N ALA A 41 19.09 12.88 0.16
CA ALA A 41 18.94 12.66 -1.28
C ALA A 41 19.35 11.22 -1.64
N GLU A 42 18.55 10.56 -2.48
CA GLU A 42 18.95 9.28 -3.08
C GLU A 42 19.75 9.54 -4.35
N THR A 43 20.98 9.03 -4.39
CA THR A 43 21.90 9.22 -5.52
C THR A 43 22.18 7.92 -6.27
N ASP A 44 21.59 6.79 -5.87
CA ASP A 44 21.89 5.45 -6.41
C ASP A 44 20.71 4.83 -7.19
N ARG A 45 19.81 5.66 -7.70
CA ARG A 45 18.55 5.23 -8.32
C ARG A 45 18.25 5.94 -9.64
N GLU A 46 17.56 5.20 -10.50
CA GLU A 46 16.91 5.72 -11.70
C GLU A 46 15.93 6.85 -11.34
N VAL A 47 15.85 7.87 -12.18
CA VAL A 47 14.84 8.92 -12.07
C VAL A 47 13.50 8.34 -12.50
N VAL A 48 12.44 8.62 -11.73
CA VAL A 48 11.07 8.29 -12.14
C VAL A 48 10.54 9.41 -13.04
N PRO A 49 10.24 9.16 -14.32
CA PRO A 49 9.79 10.20 -15.24
C PRO A 49 8.43 10.79 -14.83
N ASP A 50 8.27 12.10 -15.07
CA ASP A 50 7.04 12.82 -14.75
C ASP A 50 5.82 12.27 -15.48
N ALA A 51 5.98 11.85 -16.73
CA ALA A 51 4.91 11.23 -17.51
C ALA A 51 4.35 9.98 -16.81
N ASP A 52 5.20 9.18 -16.19
CA ASP A 52 4.83 7.89 -15.61
C ASP A 52 4.15 8.07 -14.25
N LYS A 53 4.63 9.02 -13.44
CA LYS A 53 4.07 9.31 -12.11
C LYS A 53 2.73 10.06 -12.16
N LYS A 54 2.29 10.56 -13.33
CA LYS A 54 0.97 11.21 -13.47
C LYS A 54 -0.17 10.30 -13.05
N GLY A 55 -1.01 10.79 -12.14
CA GLY A 55 -2.13 10.04 -11.56
C GLY A 55 -1.72 9.03 -10.48
N ALA A 56 -0.43 8.95 -10.12
CA ALA A 56 0.00 8.12 -9.00
C ALA A 56 -0.39 8.77 -7.66
N ILE A 57 -0.67 7.93 -6.66
CA ILE A 57 -0.98 8.31 -5.29
C ILE A 57 0.09 7.74 -4.34
N ASP A 58 0.18 8.24 -3.11
CA ASP A 58 1.09 7.67 -2.12
C ASP A 58 0.54 6.37 -1.51
N THR A 59 1.37 5.66 -0.75
CA THR A 59 1.01 4.37 -0.14
C THR A 59 -0.14 4.50 0.87
N LEU A 60 -0.20 5.60 1.63
CA LEU A 60 -1.29 5.82 2.59
C LEU A 60 -2.60 6.10 1.85
N ALA A 61 -2.60 6.96 0.84
CA ALA A 61 -3.76 7.20 0.00
C ALA A 61 -4.26 5.92 -0.69
N ALA A 62 -3.35 5.04 -1.15
CA ALA A 62 -3.73 3.74 -1.71
C ALA A 62 -4.45 2.85 -0.69
N LEU A 63 -3.94 2.76 0.55
CA LEU A 63 -4.58 2.03 1.64
C LEU A 63 -5.95 2.63 2.00
N MET A 64 -6.04 3.95 2.13
CA MET A 64 -7.29 4.64 2.47
C MET A 64 -8.36 4.44 1.39
N ASN A 65 -7.95 4.47 0.12
CA ASN A 65 -8.83 4.19 -1.01
C ASN A 65 -9.36 2.75 -1.00
N LEU A 66 -8.49 1.78 -0.71
CA LEU A 66 -8.89 0.38 -0.54
C LEU A 66 -9.87 0.19 0.61
N LEU A 67 -9.56 0.74 1.79
CA LEU A 67 -10.46 0.68 2.95
C LEU A 67 -11.80 1.35 2.67
N HIS A 68 -11.80 2.50 2.00
CA HIS A 68 -13.03 3.18 1.59
C HIS A 68 -13.86 2.32 0.62
N GLN A 69 -13.22 1.69 -0.36
CA GLN A 69 -13.89 0.78 -1.28
C GLN A 69 -14.51 -0.40 -0.54
N VAL A 70 -13.73 -1.12 0.27
CA VAL A 70 -14.22 -2.28 1.02
C VAL A 70 -15.38 -1.90 1.94
N ARG A 71 -15.32 -0.74 2.61
CA ARG A 71 -16.41 -0.25 3.46
C ARG A 71 -17.68 0.10 2.69
N THR A 72 -17.55 0.59 1.46
CA THR A 72 -18.69 1.06 0.66
C THR A 72 -19.31 -0.03 -0.21
N THR A 73 -18.52 -0.99 -0.70
CA THR A 73 -18.97 -2.01 -1.65
C THR A 73 -18.84 -3.44 -1.14
N GLN A 74 -18.20 -3.65 0.01
CA GLN A 74 -17.88 -4.99 0.53
C GLN A 74 -17.11 -5.84 -0.49
N SER A 75 -16.28 -5.17 -1.30
CA SER A 75 -15.46 -5.76 -2.33
C SER A 75 -14.19 -4.93 -2.52
N CYS A 76 -13.23 -5.49 -3.24
CA CYS A 76 -11.93 -4.88 -3.51
C CYS A 76 -11.58 -5.20 -4.96
N SER A 77 -11.61 -4.20 -5.80
CA SER A 77 -11.24 -4.36 -7.20
C SER A 77 -10.71 -3.05 -7.73
N GLY A 78 -9.61 -3.11 -8.45
CA GLY A 78 -9.07 -1.91 -9.06
C GLY A 78 -7.59 -1.97 -9.32
N GLN A 79 -7.09 -0.85 -9.80
CA GLN A 79 -5.69 -0.64 -10.11
C GLN A 79 -5.29 0.76 -9.65
N ALA A 80 -4.05 0.89 -9.18
CA ALA A 80 -3.46 2.16 -8.80
C ALA A 80 -1.99 2.21 -9.22
N LYS A 81 -1.53 3.42 -9.56
CA LYS A 81 -0.10 3.75 -9.54
C LYS A 81 0.23 4.30 -8.15
N VAL A 82 1.26 3.75 -7.53
CA VAL A 82 1.71 4.13 -6.18
C VAL A 82 3.12 4.70 -6.28
N PHE A 83 3.31 5.93 -5.84
CA PHE A 83 4.60 6.59 -5.80
C PHE A 83 4.96 6.95 -4.37
N ASP A 84 6.11 6.48 -3.89
CA ASP A 84 6.55 6.65 -2.50
C ASP A 84 7.61 7.76 -2.31
N GLY A 85 7.81 8.57 -3.35
CA GLY A 85 8.86 9.61 -3.42
C GLY A 85 10.15 9.18 -4.10
N MET A 86 10.40 7.88 -4.25
CA MET A 86 11.60 7.36 -4.91
C MET A 86 11.30 6.28 -5.94
N ARG A 87 10.18 5.57 -5.80
CA ARG A 87 9.81 4.41 -6.61
C ARG A 87 8.38 4.55 -7.09
N LEU A 88 8.14 4.18 -8.34
CA LEU A 88 6.80 4.00 -8.88
C LEU A 88 6.48 2.52 -8.89
N SER A 89 5.29 2.15 -8.41
CA SER A 89 4.76 0.81 -8.48
C SER A 89 3.36 0.80 -9.08
N THR A 90 2.97 -0.29 -9.72
CA THR A 90 1.57 -0.62 -9.96
C THR A 90 1.05 -1.50 -8.83
N LEU A 91 -0.22 -1.34 -8.52
CA LEU A 91 -0.98 -2.19 -7.61
C LEU A 91 -2.25 -2.60 -8.33
N SER A 92 -2.48 -3.90 -8.51
CA SER A 92 -3.76 -4.44 -8.97
C SER A 92 -4.38 -5.30 -7.88
N MET A 93 -5.70 -5.30 -7.79
CA MET A 93 -6.40 -6.01 -6.73
C MET A 93 -7.71 -6.59 -7.25
N HIS A 94 -8.07 -7.75 -6.72
CA HIS A 94 -9.28 -8.46 -7.10
C HIS A 94 -9.90 -9.17 -5.89
N PRO A 95 -11.25 -9.31 -5.88
CA PRO A 95 -11.92 -9.95 -4.77
C PRO A 95 -11.76 -11.46 -4.89
N VAL A 96 -11.61 -12.12 -3.73
CA VAL A 96 -11.70 -13.58 -3.62
C VAL A 96 -13.05 -13.97 -2.99
N GLY A 97 -13.53 -13.17 -2.03
CA GLY A 97 -14.78 -13.40 -1.32
C GLY A 97 -14.56 -13.62 0.17
N LEU A 98 -15.59 -14.06 0.87
CA LEU A 98 -15.51 -14.39 2.29
C LEU A 98 -14.67 -15.66 2.48
N GLN A 99 -13.68 -15.59 3.36
CA GLN A 99 -12.85 -16.72 3.78
C GLN A 99 -12.51 -16.58 5.25
N ARG A 100 -12.43 -17.70 5.97
CA ARG A 100 -11.86 -17.72 7.30
C ARG A 100 -10.41 -17.21 7.28
N LEU A 101 -10.04 -16.44 8.29
CA LEU A 101 -8.65 -16.01 8.45
C LEU A 101 -7.72 -17.21 8.60
N PRO A 102 -6.52 -17.17 8.00
CA PRO A 102 -5.45 -18.09 8.36
C PRO A 102 -5.16 -18.00 9.87
N SER A 103 -4.99 -19.14 10.53
CA SER A 103 -4.66 -19.21 11.96
C SER A 103 -3.29 -18.56 12.26
N GLY A 104 -3.09 -18.12 13.51
CA GLY A 104 -1.82 -17.55 13.99
C GLY A 104 -1.78 -16.03 14.15
N GLY A 105 -2.93 -15.37 14.30
CA GLY A 105 -3.03 -13.98 14.76
C GLY A 105 -3.07 -13.87 16.30
N PRO A 106 -2.79 -12.69 16.88
CA PRO A 106 -2.87 -12.48 18.33
C PRO A 106 -4.31 -12.52 18.88
N LEU A 107 -5.31 -12.43 17.99
CA LEU A 107 -6.72 -12.34 18.32
C LEU A 107 -7.52 -13.25 17.39
N GLU A 108 -8.50 -13.95 17.95
CA GLU A 108 -9.54 -14.67 17.21
C GLU A 108 -10.53 -13.64 16.66
N TRP A 109 -10.15 -13.03 15.54
CA TRP A 109 -11.01 -12.14 14.77
C TRP A 109 -11.97 -12.98 13.93
N GLY A 110 -13.28 -12.76 14.08
CA GLY A 110 -14.37 -13.21 13.19
C GLY A 110 -14.46 -14.70 12.84
N GLU A 111 -15.57 -15.12 12.22
CA GLU A 111 -15.63 -16.43 11.56
C GLU A 111 -15.24 -16.37 10.08
N ASP A 112 -15.57 -15.25 9.43
CA ASP A 112 -15.32 -14.97 8.00
C ASP A 112 -14.78 -13.54 7.80
N ALA A 113 -13.76 -13.41 6.96
CA ALA A 113 -13.17 -12.15 6.52
C ALA A 113 -13.27 -12.00 5.00
N LEU A 114 -13.51 -10.78 4.52
CA LEU A 114 -13.42 -10.49 3.08
C LEU A 114 -11.96 -10.55 2.66
N ARG A 115 -11.62 -11.50 1.78
CA ARG A 115 -10.29 -11.63 1.20
C ARG A 115 -10.17 -10.93 -0.15
N CYS A 116 -9.08 -10.21 -0.27
CA CYS A 116 -8.62 -9.51 -1.46
C CYS A 116 -7.22 -10.00 -1.81
N ASP A 117 -7.04 -10.46 -3.03
CA ASP A 117 -5.70 -10.76 -3.55
C ASP A 117 -5.22 -9.55 -4.35
N PHE A 118 -3.94 -9.24 -4.23
CA PHE A 118 -3.32 -8.11 -4.91
C PHE A 118 -1.96 -8.48 -5.49
N VAL A 119 -1.54 -7.71 -6.49
CA VAL A 119 -0.21 -7.80 -7.08
C VAL A 119 0.40 -6.41 -7.10
N ALA A 120 1.54 -6.26 -6.42
CA ALA A 120 2.34 -5.04 -6.43
C ALA A 120 3.59 -5.24 -7.29
N GLN A 121 3.90 -4.31 -8.18
CA GLN A 121 5.10 -4.39 -9.01
C GLN A 121 5.76 -3.02 -9.10
N GLN A 122 7.02 -2.92 -8.69
CA GLN A 122 7.80 -1.72 -8.96
C GLN A 122 8.03 -1.62 -10.48
N THR A 123 7.79 -0.45 -11.06
CA THR A 123 7.99 -0.20 -12.50
C THR A 123 9.09 0.81 -12.78
N GLU A 124 9.37 1.73 -11.85
CA GLU A 124 10.42 2.75 -12.00
C GLU A 124 11.16 2.99 -10.67
N GLY A 125 12.27 3.72 -10.71
CA GLY A 125 13.02 4.13 -9.51
C GLY A 125 13.89 2.99 -8.92
N PHE A 126 14.32 2.07 -9.79
CA PHE A 126 15.20 0.99 -9.39
C PHE A 126 16.60 1.52 -9.06
N LYS A 127 17.36 0.75 -8.29
CA LYS A 127 18.77 1.07 -8.08
C LYS A 127 19.56 0.81 -9.35
N PHE A 128 20.60 1.59 -9.64
CA PHE A 128 21.41 1.42 -10.85
C PHE A 128 22.00 0.01 -11.01
N ASN A 129 22.29 -0.69 -9.91
CA ASN A 129 22.84 -2.05 -9.92
C ASN A 129 21.79 -3.16 -9.71
N SER A 130 20.53 -2.93 -10.11
CA SER A 130 19.41 -3.82 -9.80
C SER A 130 18.67 -4.38 -11.02
N GLU A 131 19.32 -4.44 -12.19
CA GLU A 131 18.78 -5.03 -13.42
C GLU A 131 18.25 -6.46 -13.21
N LYS A 132 19.00 -7.30 -12.50
CA LYS A 132 18.59 -8.69 -12.18
C LYS A 132 17.74 -8.80 -10.90
N SER A 133 17.23 -7.68 -10.38
CA SER A 133 16.50 -7.70 -9.12
C SER A 133 15.15 -8.38 -9.26
N LYS A 134 14.89 -9.37 -8.41
CA LYS A 134 13.56 -9.97 -8.26
C LYS A 134 12.47 -8.94 -7.89
N LEU A 135 12.84 -7.75 -7.42
CA LEU A 135 11.91 -6.64 -7.17
C LEU A 135 11.25 -6.10 -8.45
N ARG A 136 11.80 -6.40 -9.63
CA ARG A 136 11.19 -6.09 -10.93
C ARG A 136 10.00 -7.00 -11.25
N ASN A 137 9.91 -8.15 -10.58
CA ASN A 137 8.81 -9.09 -10.80
C ASN A 137 7.55 -8.66 -10.04
N PRO A 138 6.36 -9.07 -10.50
CA PRO A 138 5.13 -8.90 -9.73
C PRO A 138 5.21 -9.63 -8.38
N GLN A 139 4.79 -8.95 -7.31
CA GLN A 139 4.78 -9.47 -5.94
C GLN A 139 3.33 -9.73 -5.53
N PRO A 140 2.92 -11.01 -5.42
CA PRO A 140 1.58 -11.33 -4.97
C PRO A 140 1.46 -11.07 -3.47
N GLY A 141 0.26 -10.66 -3.07
CA GLY A 141 -0.12 -10.49 -1.68
C GLY A 141 -1.60 -10.75 -1.47
N ARG A 142 -1.99 -10.84 -0.21
CA ARG A 142 -3.38 -11.05 0.23
C ARG A 142 -3.69 -10.11 1.37
N ALA A 143 -4.91 -9.59 1.40
CA ALA A 143 -5.42 -8.79 2.50
C ALA A 143 -6.77 -9.34 2.94
N TRP A 144 -6.99 -9.40 4.24
CA TRP A 144 -8.25 -9.81 4.85
C TRP A 144 -8.84 -8.64 5.61
N PHE A 145 -10.14 -8.43 5.41
CA PHE A 145 -10.90 -7.36 6.03
C PHE A 145 -12.06 -7.94 6.84
N GLU A 146 -12.15 -7.54 8.09
CA GLU A 146 -13.26 -7.91 8.96
C GLU A 146 -14.06 -6.70 9.40
N LYS A 147 -15.36 -6.94 9.62
CA LYS A 147 -16.24 -5.94 10.20
C LYS A 147 -16.10 -5.97 11.72
N ILE A 148 -15.47 -4.94 12.28
CA ILE A 148 -15.23 -4.83 13.73
C ILE A 148 -16.09 -3.71 14.31
N GLY A 149 -17.17 -4.08 15.01
CA GLY A 149 -18.09 -3.13 15.66
C GLY A 149 -18.48 -1.95 14.76
N ASP A 150 -18.44 -0.74 15.33
CA ASP A 150 -18.72 0.51 14.63
C ASP A 150 -17.56 0.99 13.75
N ALA A 151 -16.37 0.37 13.85
CA ALA A 151 -15.26 0.66 12.96
C ALA A 151 -15.49 0.18 11.52
N GLY A 152 -16.51 -0.67 11.32
CA GLY A 152 -16.82 -1.26 10.03
C GLY A 152 -15.69 -2.18 9.57
N PHE A 153 -15.55 -2.33 8.25
CA PHE A 153 -14.46 -3.13 7.69
C PHE A 153 -13.09 -2.50 7.99
N VAL A 154 -12.18 -3.31 8.52
CA VAL A 154 -10.79 -2.96 8.79
C VAL A 154 -9.87 -4.07 8.31
N ALA A 155 -8.67 -3.72 7.84
CA ALA A 155 -7.66 -4.70 7.47
C ALA A 155 -7.10 -5.37 8.74
N VAL A 156 -7.33 -6.67 8.88
CA VAL A 156 -6.90 -7.45 10.06
C VAL A 156 -5.64 -8.27 9.79
N ARG A 157 -5.40 -8.61 8.51
CA ARG A 157 -4.21 -9.33 8.06
C ARG A 157 -3.81 -8.88 6.66
N VAL A 158 -2.52 -8.67 6.45
CA VAL A 158 -1.92 -8.49 5.12
C VAL A 158 -0.72 -9.41 5.00
N GLU A 159 -0.66 -10.15 3.90
CA GLU A 159 0.47 -10.99 3.54
C GLU A 159 1.11 -10.51 2.25
N ILE A 160 2.44 -10.42 2.24
CA ILE A 160 3.22 -10.04 1.06
C ILE A 160 4.36 -11.05 0.92
N ASP A 161 4.45 -11.71 -0.24
CA ASP A 161 5.60 -12.54 -0.57
C ASP A 161 6.70 -11.61 -1.15
N HIS A 162 7.66 -11.17 -0.31
CA HIS A 162 8.69 -10.19 -0.70
C HIS A 162 10.02 -10.88 -1.08
N PRO A 163 10.65 -10.59 -2.25
CA PRO A 163 11.75 -11.39 -2.77
C PRO A 163 13.02 -11.41 -1.93
N LYS A 164 13.23 -10.37 -1.10
CA LYS A 164 14.40 -10.25 -0.22
C LYS A 164 14.11 -10.55 1.24
N LEU A 165 12.85 -10.42 1.67
CA LEU A 165 12.47 -10.50 3.08
C LEU A 165 11.71 -11.80 3.39
N GLY A 166 11.36 -12.58 2.36
CA GLY A 166 10.47 -13.72 2.51
C GLY A 166 9.02 -13.26 2.65
N ARG A 167 8.20 -14.08 3.32
CA ARG A 167 6.80 -13.74 3.59
C ARG A 167 6.72 -12.75 4.74
N ILE A 168 6.17 -11.57 4.46
CA ILE A 168 5.84 -10.56 5.45
C ILE A 168 4.36 -10.73 5.81
N THR A 169 4.05 -10.81 7.09
CA THR A 169 2.68 -10.81 7.60
C THR A 169 2.50 -9.61 8.52
N ILE A 170 1.51 -8.78 8.21
CA ILE A 170 1.07 -7.64 9.02
C ILE A 170 -0.25 -8.05 9.67
N LEU A 171 -0.34 -7.92 10.99
CA LEU A 171 -1.52 -8.29 11.76
C LEU A 171 -2.00 -7.09 12.56
N LEU A 172 -3.32 -6.93 12.63
CA LEU A 172 -3.93 -6.02 13.58
C LEU A 172 -3.82 -6.63 14.98
N ASP A 173 -3.10 -5.95 15.87
CA ASP A 173 -2.75 -6.44 17.21
C ASP A 173 -3.71 -5.98 18.31
N GLY A 174 -4.75 -5.23 17.95
CA GLY A 174 -5.80 -4.78 18.87
C GLY A 174 -7.00 -4.16 18.17
N THR A 175 -8.13 -4.09 18.88
CA THR A 175 -9.35 -3.47 18.35
C THR A 175 -9.10 -1.99 18.08
N PRO A 176 -9.43 -1.47 16.87
CA PRO A 176 -9.30 -0.05 16.59
C PRO A 176 -10.16 0.76 17.55
N LYS A 177 -9.54 1.69 18.28
CA LYS A 177 -10.26 2.64 19.13
C LYS A 177 -10.59 3.87 18.30
N GLN A 178 -11.88 4.14 18.10
CA GLN A 178 -12.31 5.44 17.60
C GLN A 178 -12.41 6.38 18.80
N THR A 179 -11.38 7.18 19.03
CA THR A 179 -11.50 8.31 19.96
C THR A 179 -12.25 9.40 19.20
N ILE A 180 -13.46 9.72 19.65
CA ILE A 180 -14.24 10.89 19.20
C ILE A 180 -13.58 12.14 19.79
#